data_AF-U2Q9I9-F1
#
_entry.id   AF-U2Q9I9-F1
#
_cell.length_a   1.000
_cell.length_b   1.000
_cell.length_c   1.000
_cell.angle_alpha   90.00
_cell.angle_beta   90.00
_cell.angle_gamma   90.00
#
_symmetry.space_group_name_H-M   'P 1'
#
loop_
_entity.id
_entity.type
_entity.pdbx_description
1 polymer ?
#
loop_
_entity_poly.entity_id
_entity_poly.type
_entity_poly.pdbx_seq_one_letter_code
_entity_poly.pdbx_strand_id
1 'polypeptide(L)'
;MEGRQPKRRKDKYNPYEIYEKDGKYYVSFRNGEKEYKDLEIGKNVYEAFNTFELQDVSHMNIVDRHLEQSEIWDSSLYERVFQKEEGVEDTVLNKLEAERLHSAIQQLSEIQRRRLMKYYFEDKNYEQIAQEEGCSFQMVAKSVKAAIRNLKKILR
;
A
#
# COMPACT_ATOMS: atom_id res chain seq x y z
N MET A 1 2.63 -57.58 4.08
CA MET A 1 1.82 -56.55 3.39
C MET A 1 2.66 -55.29 3.37
N GLU A 2 3.00 -54.75 2.20
CA GLU A 2 3.72 -53.47 2.12
C GLU A 2 2.88 -52.40 2.83
N GLY A 3 3.37 -51.89 3.96
CA GLY A 3 2.75 -50.78 4.68
C GLY A 3 2.92 -49.50 3.87
N ARG A 4 2.20 -49.36 2.76
CA ARG A 4 2.23 -48.13 1.97
C ARG A 4 1.48 -47.05 2.75
N GLN A 5 2.26 -46.15 3.32
CA GLN A 5 1.81 -44.92 3.94
C GLN A 5 0.84 -44.18 2.99
N PRO A 6 -0.21 -43.50 3.49
CA PRO A 6 -1.11 -42.72 2.64
C PRO A 6 -0.30 -41.72 1.82
N LYS A 7 -0.62 -41.59 0.52
CA LYS A 7 0.06 -40.64 -0.36
C LYS A 7 -0.17 -39.22 0.17
N ARG A 8 0.91 -38.52 0.53
CA ARG A 8 0.89 -37.12 1.00
C ARG A 8 1.48 -36.21 -0.06
N ARG A 9 1.02 -34.95 -0.10
CA ARG A 9 1.69 -33.89 -0.86
C ARG A 9 3.06 -33.65 -0.22
N LYS A 10 4.09 -33.51 -1.06
CA LYS A 10 5.46 -33.22 -0.64
C LYS A 10 5.91 -31.93 -1.30
N ASP A 11 6.79 -31.20 -0.62
CA ASP A 11 7.48 -30.06 -1.22
C ASP A 11 8.33 -30.52 -2.42
N LYS A 12 8.48 -29.66 -3.42
CA LYS A 12 9.27 -29.93 -4.63
C LYS A 12 10.75 -30.22 -4.31
N TYR A 13 11.24 -29.66 -3.21
CA TYR A 13 12.62 -29.76 -2.75
C TYR A 13 12.80 -30.75 -1.60
N ASN A 14 11.79 -31.57 -1.28
CA ASN A 14 11.95 -32.61 -0.26
C ASN A 14 13.09 -33.57 -0.66
N PRO A 15 14.18 -33.68 0.12
CA PRO A 15 15.37 -34.40 -0.32
C PRO A 15 15.32 -35.91 -0.04
N TYR A 16 14.28 -36.41 0.64
CA TYR A 16 14.18 -37.81 1.05
C TYR A 16 12.77 -38.40 0.87
N GLU A 17 12.71 -39.74 0.85
CA GLU A 17 11.48 -40.52 0.99
C GLU A 17 11.64 -41.52 2.13
N ILE A 18 10.61 -41.66 2.97
CA ILE A 18 10.56 -42.70 4.00
C ILE A 18 9.50 -43.73 3.64
N TYR A 19 9.74 -44.99 3.99
CA TYR A 19 8.77 -46.07 3.79
C TYR A 19 8.99 -47.23 4.77
N GLU A 20 7.94 -48.04 4.95
CA GLU A 20 8.00 -49.27 5.75
C GLU A 20 7.88 -50.49 4.83
N LYS A 21 8.78 -51.45 5.00
CA LYS A 21 8.77 -52.72 4.26
C LYS A 21 9.08 -53.87 5.21
N ASP A 22 8.18 -54.85 5.26
CA ASP A 22 8.33 -56.07 6.06
C ASP A 22 8.65 -55.82 7.55
N GLY A 23 8.05 -54.78 8.14
CA GLY A 23 8.25 -54.39 9.54
C GLY A 23 9.56 -53.64 9.82
N LYS A 24 10.32 -53.30 8.78
CA LYS A 24 11.52 -52.46 8.82
C LYS A 24 11.26 -51.12 8.19
N TYR A 25 12.00 -50.10 8.64
CA TYR A 25 11.84 -48.72 8.21
C TYR A 25 13.05 -48.28 7.40
N TYR A 26 12.79 -47.51 6.34
CA TYR A 26 13.81 -47.07 5.41
C TYR A 26 13.69 -45.58 5.13
N VAL A 27 14.84 -44.97 4.81
CA VAL A 27 14.93 -43.64 4.21
C VAL A 27 15.78 -43.70 2.96
N SER A 28 15.27 -43.17 1.86
CA SER A 28 15.99 -43.03 0.61
C SER A 28 16.18 -41.56 0.25
N PHE A 29 17.36 -41.23 -0.28
CA PHE A 29 17.70 -39.85 -0.67
C PHE A 29 18.84 -39.86 -1.67
N ARG A 30 19.10 -38.70 -2.29
CA ARG A 30 20.30 -38.48 -3.10
C ARG A 30 21.34 -37.73 -2.26
N ASN A 31 22.57 -38.24 -2.22
CA ASN A 31 23.67 -37.53 -1.57
C ASN A 31 24.12 -36.31 -2.42
N GLY A 32 25.10 -35.55 -1.91
CA GLY A 32 25.67 -34.39 -2.63
C GLY A 32 26.27 -34.74 -4.01
N GLU A 33 26.65 -35.99 -4.22
CA GLU A 33 27.18 -36.52 -5.48
C GLU A 33 26.08 -37.06 -6.42
N LYS A 34 24.80 -36.86 -6.05
CA LYS A 34 23.59 -37.36 -6.74
C LYS A 34 23.45 -38.89 -6.77
N GLU A 35 24.24 -39.61 -5.98
CA GLU A 35 24.06 -41.04 -5.80
C GLU A 35 22.83 -41.33 -4.96
N TYR A 36 22.05 -42.34 -5.37
CA TYR A 36 20.93 -42.84 -4.60
C TYR A 36 21.43 -43.67 -3.41
N LYS A 37 21.00 -43.31 -2.21
CA LYS A 37 21.23 -44.06 -0.99
C LYS A 37 19.88 -44.49 -0.41
N ASP A 38 19.87 -45.70 0.13
CA ASP A 38 18.70 -46.30 0.78
C ASP A 38 19.19 -46.96 2.07
N LEU A 39 18.71 -46.48 3.20
CA LEU A 39 19.23 -46.81 4.53
C LEU A 39 18.11 -47.34 5.40
N GLU A 40 18.34 -48.49 6.04
CA GLU A 40 17.47 -48.98 7.12
C GLU A 40 17.65 -48.08 8.35
N ILE A 41 16.55 -47.63 8.93
CA ILE A 41 16.51 -46.73 10.08
C ILE A 41 15.67 -47.32 11.21
N GLY A 42 15.91 -46.84 12.43
CA GLY A 42 15.09 -47.18 13.58
C GLY A 42 13.69 -46.58 13.50
N LYS A 43 12.72 -47.25 14.13
CA LYS A 43 11.32 -46.81 14.20
C LYS A 43 11.17 -45.39 14.74
N ASN A 44 11.94 -45.04 15.77
CA ASN A 44 11.95 -43.70 16.37
C ASN A 44 12.35 -42.61 15.36
N VAL A 45 13.34 -42.88 14.52
CA VAL A 45 13.80 -41.96 13.47
C VAL A 45 12.73 -41.86 12.38
N TYR A 46 12.13 -42.98 11.99
CA TYR A 46 11.02 -42.99 11.03
C TYR A 46 9.82 -42.16 11.52
N GLU A 47 9.40 -42.34 12.78
CA GLU A 47 8.31 -41.58 13.37
C GLU A 47 8.61 -40.08 13.45
N ALA A 48 9.86 -39.70 13.72
CA ALA A 48 10.31 -38.32 13.67
C ALA A 48 10.14 -37.74 12.25
N PHE A 49 10.65 -38.42 11.21
CA PHE A 49 10.47 -37.99 9.82
C PHE A 49 8.99 -37.92 9.41
N ASN A 50 8.18 -38.91 9.80
CA ASN A 50 6.74 -38.91 9.53
C ASN A 50 6.03 -37.72 10.19
N THR A 51 6.47 -37.30 11.36
CA THR A 51 5.94 -36.11 12.05
C THR A 51 6.34 -34.83 11.33
N PHE A 52 7.59 -34.72 10.87
CA PHE A 52 8.05 -33.57 10.07
C PHE A 52 7.27 -33.46 8.76
N GLU A 53 7.05 -34.56 8.02
CA GLU A 53 6.24 -34.51 6.79
C GLU A 53 4.82 -33.99 7.04
N LEU A 54 4.21 -34.29 8.19
CA LEU A 54 2.89 -33.77 8.55
C LEU A 54 2.92 -32.26 8.86
N GLN A 55 3.98 -31.80 9.52
CA GLN A 55 4.19 -30.38 9.79
C GLN A 55 4.40 -29.59 8.48
N ASP A 56 5.19 -30.12 7.56
CA ASP A 56 5.43 -29.51 6.25
C ASP A 56 4.13 -29.38 5.45
N VAL A 57 3.28 -30.42 5.46
CA VAL A 57 1.95 -30.37 4.82
C VAL A 57 1.07 -29.29 5.45
N SER A 58 1.08 -29.18 6.79
CA SER A 58 0.35 -28.13 7.48
C SER A 58 0.86 -26.74 7.09
N HIS A 59 2.18 -26.56 7.01
CA HIS A 59 2.79 -25.31 6.60
C HIS A 59 2.41 -24.92 5.17
N MET A 60 2.53 -25.85 4.20
CA MET A 60 2.10 -25.63 2.82
C MET A 60 0.63 -25.21 2.74
N ASN A 61 -0.26 -25.83 3.53
CA ASN A 61 -1.68 -25.46 3.56
C ASN A 61 -1.91 -24.04 4.12
N ILE A 62 -1.11 -23.60 5.08
CA ILE A 62 -1.16 -22.23 5.61
C ILE A 62 -0.70 -21.24 4.55
N VAL A 63 0.44 -21.53 3.90
CA VAL A 63 0.99 -20.71 2.82
C VAL A 63 -0.04 -20.54 1.70
N ASP A 64 -0.64 -21.64 1.23
CA ASP A 64 -1.63 -21.61 0.15
C ASP A 64 -2.90 -20.84 0.51
N ARG A 65 -3.33 -20.89 1.78
CA ARG A 65 -4.60 -20.28 2.23
C ARG A 65 -4.44 -18.82 2.65
N HIS A 66 -3.28 -18.45 3.21
CA HIS A 66 -3.11 -17.21 3.94
C HIS A 66 -1.99 -16.32 3.41
N LEU A 67 -1.10 -16.82 2.55
CA LEU A 67 -0.06 -16.01 1.94
C LEU A 67 -0.38 -15.76 0.47
N GLU A 68 -0.25 -14.50 0.06
CA GLU A 68 -0.42 -14.10 -1.32
C GLU A 68 0.66 -14.77 -2.20
N GLN A 69 0.22 -15.48 -3.24
CA GLN A 69 1.09 -16.19 -4.19
C GLN A 69 1.28 -15.43 -5.51
N SER A 70 0.67 -14.24 -5.64
CA SER A 70 0.75 -13.45 -6.86
C SER A 70 2.17 -12.93 -7.04
N GLU A 71 2.67 -13.05 -8.27
CA GLU A 71 3.91 -12.39 -8.65
C GLU A 71 3.71 -10.88 -8.59
N ILE A 72 4.55 -10.21 -7.80
CA ILE A 72 4.51 -8.78 -7.62
C ILE A 72 5.37 -8.15 -8.72
N TRP A 73 4.72 -7.42 -9.62
CA TRP A 73 5.36 -6.60 -10.65
C TRP A 73 5.26 -5.12 -10.30
N ASP A 74 6.16 -4.29 -10.82
CA ASP A 74 6.11 -2.84 -10.60
C ASP A 74 4.73 -2.25 -10.90
N SER A 75 4.10 -2.68 -12.00
CA SER A 75 2.73 -2.27 -12.34
C SER A 75 1.72 -2.60 -11.25
N SER A 76 1.76 -3.82 -10.70
CA SER A 76 0.88 -4.24 -9.61
C SER A 76 1.18 -3.52 -8.29
N LEU A 77 2.43 -3.10 -8.07
CA LEU A 77 2.81 -2.26 -6.93
C LEU A 77 2.23 -0.86 -7.09
N TYR A 78 2.39 -0.24 -8.27
CA TYR A 78 1.84 1.08 -8.59
C TYR A 78 0.33 1.15 -8.38
N GLU A 79 -0.42 0.10 -8.75
CA GLU A 79 -1.87 0.03 -8.52
C GLU A 79 -2.25 -0.04 -7.04
N ARG A 80 -1.39 -0.63 -6.21
CA ARG A 80 -1.60 -0.80 -4.76
C ARG A 80 -1.14 0.41 -3.94
N VAL A 81 -0.48 1.41 -4.54
CA VAL A 81 0.00 2.58 -3.81
C VAL A 81 -1.18 3.39 -3.28
N PHE A 82 -1.18 3.65 -1.98
CA PHE A 82 -2.22 4.41 -1.28
C PHE A 82 -2.32 5.87 -1.76
N GLN A 83 -1.18 6.49 -2.07
CA GLN A 83 -1.10 7.84 -2.66
C GLN A 83 -0.43 7.74 -4.02
N LYS A 84 -1.22 7.83 -5.09
CA LYS A 84 -0.66 7.96 -6.43
C LYS A 84 0.07 9.29 -6.53
N GLU A 85 1.25 9.29 -7.13
CA GLU A 85 1.91 10.53 -7.50
C GLU A 85 0.99 11.33 -8.42
N GLU A 86 0.81 12.62 -8.16
CA GLU A 86 0.07 13.51 -9.07
C GLU A 86 0.73 13.45 -10.45
N GLY A 87 -0.07 13.31 -11.50
CA GLY A 87 0.45 13.31 -12.86
C GLY A 87 1.23 14.60 -13.12
N VAL A 88 2.24 14.52 -13.97
CA VAL A 88 2.97 15.73 -14.41
C VAL A 88 1.99 16.74 -15.03
N GLU A 89 0.98 16.25 -15.75
CA GLU A 89 -0.11 17.07 -16.31
C GLU A 89 -0.92 17.80 -15.23
N ASP A 90 -1.35 17.08 -14.19
CA ASP A 90 -2.10 17.67 -13.06
C ASP A 90 -1.25 18.70 -12.32
N THR A 91 0.03 18.41 -12.11
CA THR A 91 0.98 19.33 -11.46
C THR A 91 1.13 20.63 -12.26
N VAL A 92 1.25 20.52 -13.59
CA VAL A 92 1.36 21.68 -14.48
C VAL A 92 0.06 22.47 -14.52
N LEU A 93 -1.09 21.79 -14.59
CA LEU A 93 -2.41 22.41 -14.57
C LEU A 93 -2.63 23.20 -13.26
N ASN A 94 -2.35 22.58 -12.12
CA ASN A 94 -2.46 23.20 -10.80
C ASN A 94 -1.59 24.48 -10.69
N LYS A 95 -0.35 24.43 -11.22
CA LYS A 95 0.52 25.61 -11.25
C LYS A 95 -0.05 26.74 -12.10
N LEU A 96 -0.55 26.42 -13.29
CA LEU A 96 -1.15 27.40 -14.19
C LEU A 96 -2.42 28.03 -13.59
N GLU A 97 -3.27 27.23 -12.95
CA GLU A 97 -4.45 27.72 -12.25
C GLU A 97 -4.09 28.62 -11.06
N ALA A 98 -3.07 28.25 -10.28
CA ALA A 98 -2.57 29.06 -9.18
C ALA A 98 -2.01 30.40 -9.67
N GLU A 99 -1.20 30.41 -10.73
CA GLU A 99 -0.67 31.64 -11.34
C GLU A 99 -1.79 32.56 -11.85
N ARG A 100 -2.82 32.00 -12.48
CA ARG A 100 -4.00 32.75 -12.94
C ARG A 100 -4.76 33.35 -11.75
N LEU A 101 -4.93 32.61 -10.67
CA LEU A 101 -5.58 33.08 -9.45
C LEU A 101 -4.76 34.20 -8.78
N HIS A 102 -3.45 34.03 -8.63
CA HIS A 102 -2.56 35.06 -8.08
C HIS A 102 -2.62 36.35 -8.90
N SER A 103 -2.59 36.23 -10.22
CA SER A 103 -2.71 37.36 -11.14
C SER A 103 -4.06 38.08 -10.98
N ALA A 104 -5.16 37.33 -10.85
CA ALA A 104 -6.49 37.92 -10.63
C ALA A 104 -6.60 38.63 -9.27
N ILE A 105 -5.98 38.09 -8.22
CA ILE A 105 -5.94 38.72 -6.90
C ILE A 105 -5.15 40.03 -6.93
N GLN A 106 -4.06 40.10 -7.72
CA GLN A 106 -3.26 41.32 -7.87
C GLN A 106 -4.04 42.45 -8.56
N GLN A 107 -4.99 42.13 -9.44
CA GLN A 107 -5.86 43.11 -10.12
C GLN A 107 -6.96 43.70 -9.23
N LEU A 108 -7.20 43.13 -8.04
CA LEU A 108 -8.14 43.69 -7.08
C LEU A 108 -7.61 44.99 -6.45
N SER A 109 -8.52 45.83 -5.97
CA SER A 109 -8.10 46.99 -5.17
C SER A 109 -7.39 46.55 -3.89
N GLU A 110 -6.49 47.40 -3.37
CA GLU A 110 -5.70 47.09 -2.17
C GLU A 110 -6.59 46.67 -0.98
N ILE A 111 -7.71 47.37 -0.77
CA ILE A 111 -8.68 47.07 0.28
C ILE A 111 -9.34 45.70 0.06
N GLN A 112 -9.72 45.38 -1.17
CA GLN A 112 -10.32 44.09 -1.51
C GLN A 112 -9.34 42.94 -1.29
N ARG A 113 -8.11 43.08 -1.82
CA ARG A 113 -7.03 42.09 -1.69
C ARG A 113 -6.66 41.86 -0.23
N ARG A 114 -6.42 42.92 0.54
CA ARG A 114 -6.04 42.83 1.96
C ARG A 114 -7.09 42.11 2.79
N ARG A 115 -8.38 42.44 2.60
CA ARG A 115 -9.48 41.78 3.33
C ARG A 115 -9.67 40.32 2.91
N LEU A 116 -9.42 39.97 1.64
CA LEU A 116 -9.40 38.58 1.16
C LEU A 116 -8.27 37.79 1.83
N MET A 117 -7.06 38.35 1.88
CA MET A 117 -5.91 37.70 2.52
C MET A 117 -6.20 37.40 3.99
N LYS A 118 -6.68 38.41 4.74
CA LYS A 118 -7.04 38.24 6.15
C LYS A 118 -8.10 37.15 6.37
N TYR A 119 -9.12 37.09 5.52
CA TYR A 119 -10.23 36.16 5.70
C TYR A 119 -9.91 34.72 5.29
N TYR A 120 -9.19 34.51 4.18
CA TYR A 120 -8.93 33.17 3.64
C TYR A 120 -7.56 32.58 4.02
N PHE A 121 -6.58 33.41 4.39
CA PHE A 121 -5.21 32.98 4.66
C PHE A 121 -4.73 33.28 6.10
N GLU A 122 -5.37 34.21 6.80
CA GLU A 122 -5.05 34.53 8.21
C GLU A 122 -6.15 34.07 9.19
N ASP A 123 -7.16 33.33 8.71
CA ASP A 123 -8.30 32.82 9.50
C ASP A 123 -9.06 33.90 10.33
N LYS A 124 -9.01 35.17 9.89
CA LYS A 124 -9.71 36.26 10.57
C LYS A 124 -11.17 36.35 10.17
N ASN A 125 -12.04 36.55 11.15
CA ASN A 125 -13.44 36.85 10.89
C ASN A 125 -13.64 38.32 10.47
N TYR A 126 -14.81 38.64 9.91
CA TYR A 126 -15.08 40.01 9.44
C TYR A 126 -15.10 41.05 10.57
N GLU A 127 -15.41 40.67 11.81
CA GLU A 127 -15.43 41.58 12.97
C GLU A 127 -14.01 41.96 13.39
N GLN A 128 -13.09 41.00 13.44
CA GLN A 128 -11.67 41.20 13.71
C GLN A 128 -11.04 42.10 12.64
N ILE A 129 -11.34 41.84 11.36
CA ILE A 129 -10.86 42.69 10.26
C ILE A 129 -11.41 44.12 10.39
N ALA A 130 -12.69 44.25 10.75
CA ALA A 130 -13.34 45.55 10.93
C ALA A 130 -12.71 46.34 12.09
N GLN A 131 -12.42 45.68 13.20
CA GLN A 131 -11.76 46.24 14.37
C GLN A 131 -10.32 46.70 14.05
N GLU A 132 -9.54 45.86 13.36
CA GLU A 132 -8.17 46.21 12.93
C GLU A 132 -8.13 47.41 11.97
N GLU A 133 -9.12 47.53 11.08
CA GLU A 133 -9.17 48.61 10.08
C GLU A 133 -9.98 49.83 10.56
N GLY A 134 -10.49 49.82 11.80
CA GLY A 134 -11.30 50.91 12.34
C GLY A 134 -12.57 51.20 11.53
N CYS A 135 -13.18 50.19 10.92
CA CYS A 135 -14.35 50.33 10.05
C CYS A 135 -15.51 49.44 10.50
N SER A 136 -16.70 49.59 9.90
CA SER A 136 -17.83 48.74 10.25
C SER A 136 -17.75 47.36 9.60
N PHE A 137 -18.25 46.34 10.30
CA PHE A 137 -18.41 44.97 9.79
C PHE A 137 -19.08 44.94 8.40
N GLN A 138 -20.11 45.76 8.20
CA GLN A 138 -20.85 45.85 6.94
C GLN A 138 -19.96 46.29 5.78
N MET A 139 -18.98 47.17 6.01
CA MET A 139 -18.04 47.63 5.00
C MET A 139 -17.06 46.52 4.62
N VAL A 140 -16.58 45.74 5.58
CA VAL A 140 -15.74 44.55 5.34
C VAL A 140 -16.51 43.53 4.51
N ALA A 141 -17.72 43.14 4.95
CA ALA A 141 -18.55 42.16 4.25
C ALA A 141 -18.87 42.58 2.80
N LYS A 142 -19.26 43.85 2.59
CA LYS A 142 -19.51 44.40 1.24
C LYS A 142 -18.25 44.33 0.37
N SER A 143 -17.09 44.66 0.93
CA SER A 143 -15.82 44.64 0.22
C SER A 143 -15.39 43.23 -0.18
N VAL A 144 -15.46 42.25 0.73
CA VAL A 144 -15.11 40.85 0.44
C VAL A 144 -16.06 40.29 -0.63
N LYS A 145 -17.38 40.55 -0.50
CA LYS A 145 -18.37 40.14 -1.50
C LYS A 145 -18.11 40.79 -2.87
N ALA A 146 -17.69 42.06 -2.91
CA ALA A 146 -17.29 42.71 -4.16
C ALA A 146 -16.02 42.09 -4.76
N ALA A 147 -15.04 41.78 -3.92
CA ALA A 147 -13.80 41.15 -4.35
C ALA A 147 -14.03 39.77 -4.98
N ILE A 148 -14.84 38.91 -4.35
CA ILE A 148 -15.22 37.60 -4.90
C ILE A 148 -15.93 37.75 -6.25
N ARG A 149 -16.85 38.74 -6.38
CA ARG A 149 -17.52 39.01 -7.67
C ARG A 149 -16.55 39.47 -8.74
N ASN A 150 -15.55 40.27 -8.39
CA ASN A 150 -14.52 40.73 -9.33
C ASN A 150 -13.60 39.58 -9.75
N LEU A 151 -13.16 38.73 -8.81
CA LEU A 151 -12.40 37.52 -9.11
C LEU A 151 -13.17 36.61 -10.07
N LYS A 152 -14.47 36.39 -9.82
CA LYS A 152 -15.33 35.62 -10.74
C LYS A 152 -15.45 36.22 -12.14
N LYS A 153 -15.25 37.54 -12.30
CA LYS A 153 -15.26 38.18 -13.63
C LYS A 153 -13.92 38.06 -14.34
N ILE A 154 -12.81 38.13 -13.60
CA ILE A 154 -11.44 38.02 -14.14
C ILE A 154 -11.09 36.57 -14.49
N LEU A 155 -11.59 35.62 -13.69
CA LEU A 155 -11.32 34.19 -13.86
C LEU A 155 -12.34 33.47 -14.75
N ARG A 156 -13.39 34.17 -15.21
CA ARG A 156 -14.30 33.65 -16.24
C ARG A 156 -13.60 33.63 -17.59
#